data_AF-A0AAU0N7E6-F1
#
_entry.id   AF-A0AAU0N7E6-F1
#
_cell.length_a   1.000
_cell.length_b   1.000
_cell.length_c   1.000
_cell.angle_alpha   90.00
_cell.angle_beta   90.00
_cell.angle_gamma   90.00
#
_symmetry.space_group_name_H-M   'P 1'
#
loop_
_entity.id
_entity.type
_entity.pdbx_description
1 polymer ?
#
loop_
_entity_poly.entity_id
_entity_poly.type
_entity_poly.pdbx_seq_one_letter_code
_entity_poly.pdbx_strand_id
1 'polypeptide(L)'
;MNIITKNRTQQMLISSLLIAIGIMIPLVMPIKVIIGPASYTLASHVPIFLGLFISPFVALSVTAGTTIGFLLAGFPLIIVLRALSHFLFVLFALFLIKSFKINQLSFAKQAPFYFLINVVHGLGEVLAVYLFSVTAQTTNTEGFYYTLWVLVGFGTIIHGFIDYALAHLIFDRIKVRH
;
A
#
# COMPACT_ATOMS: atom_id res chain seq x y z
N MET A 1 0.68 -14.76 25.68
CA MET A 1 0.44 -13.38 25.17
C MET A 1 -1.00 -13.33 24.69
N ASN A 2 -1.92 -12.74 25.47
CA ASN A 2 -3.33 -12.68 25.11
C ASN A 2 -3.49 -11.82 23.85
N ILE A 3 -3.77 -12.48 22.73
CA ILE A 3 -4.27 -11.84 21.53
C ILE A 3 -5.65 -11.32 21.93
N ILE A 4 -5.77 -10.03 22.26
CA ILE A 4 -7.08 -9.39 22.36
C ILE A 4 -7.70 -9.58 20.97
N THR A 5 -8.62 -10.53 20.87
CA THR A 5 -9.48 -10.68 19.70
C THR A 5 -10.30 -9.40 19.63
N LYS A 6 -9.86 -8.43 18.82
CA LYS A 6 -10.67 -7.24 18.55
C LYS A 6 -12.04 -7.74 18.06
N ASN A 7 -13.09 -7.34 18.76
CA ASN A 7 -14.46 -7.67 18.38
C ASN A 7 -14.69 -7.16 16.94
N ARG A 8 -15.52 -7.88 16.15
CA ARG A 8 -15.81 -7.56 14.73
C ARG A 8 -16.13 -6.07 14.50
N THR A 9 -16.89 -5.44 15.39
CA THR A 9 -17.22 -4.02 15.36
C THR A 9 -15.98 -3.13 15.44
N GLN A 10 -15.00 -3.46 16.30
CA GLN A 10 -13.75 -2.71 16.38
C GLN A 10 -12.94 -2.84 15.09
N GLN A 11 -12.87 -4.04 14.49
CA GLN A 11 -12.20 -4.21 13.21
C GLN A 11 -12.88 -3.40 12.10
N MET A 12 -14.21 -3.41 12.05
CA MET A 12 -14.98 -2.59 11.10
C MET A 12 -14.70 -1.10 11.26
N LEU A 13 -14.68 -0.58 12.49
CA LEU A 13 -14.39 0.83 12.78
C LEU A 13 -12.95 1.21 12.39
N ILE A 14 -11.98 0.35 12.67
CA ILE A 14 -10.60 0.61 12.31
C ILE A 14 -10.43 0.57 10.79
N SER A 15 -11.06 -0.40 10.12
CA SER A 15 -11.09 -0.47 8.66
C SER A 15 -11.66 0.80 8.05
N SER A 16 -12.83 1.26 8.50
CA SER A 16 -13.46 2.47 7.94
C SER A 16 -12.61 3.72 8.15
N LEU A 17 -11.98 3.87 9.32
CA LEU A 17 -11.07 4.98 9.60
C LEU A 17 -9.84 4.93 8.70
N LEU A 18 -9.20 3.77 8.56
CA LEU A 18 -8.03 3.61 7.71
C LEU A 18 -8.35 3.79 6.22
N ILE A 19 -9.54 3.36 5.76
CA ILE A 19 -10.04 3.63 4.41
C ILE A 19 -10.18 5.15 4.21
N ALA A 20 -10.85 5.84 5.12
CA ALA A 20 -11.05 7.28 5.03
C ALA A 20 -9.71 8.03 4.99
N ILE A 21 -8.76 7.67 5.86
CA ILE A 21 -7.41 8.23 5.85
C ILE A 21 -6.69 7.92 4.53
N GLY A 22 -6.76 6.69 4.04
CA GLY A 22 -6.13 6.29 2.78
C GLY A 22 -6.65 7.04 1.56
N ILE A 23 -7.94 7.39 1.54
CA ILE A 23 -8.55 8.25 0.52
C ILE A 23 -8.12 9.71 0.71
N MET A 24 -8.09 10.19 1.95
CA MET A 24 -7.79 11.58 2.26
C MET A 24 -6.33 11.95 1.95
N ILE A 25 -5.35 11.09 2.27
CA ILE A 25 -3.92 11.39 2.08
C ILE A 25 -3.62 11.94 0.68
N PRO A 26 -3.92 11.25 -0.44
CA PRO A 26 -3.59 11.76 -1.77
C PRO A 26 -4.39 12.99 -2.22
N LEU A 27 -5.46 13.37 -1.49
CA LEU A 27 -6.25 14.58 -1.74
C LEU A 27 -5.66 15.81 -1.04
N VAL A 28 -5.07 15.66 0.15
CA VAL A 28 -4.65 16.79 0.99
C VAL A 28 -3.15 16.83 1.27
N MET A 29 -2.38 15.79 0.93
CA MET A 29 -0.96 15.71 1.25
C MET A 29 -0.16 16.77 0.46
N PRO A 30 0.56 17.69 1.14
CA PRO A 30 1.30 18.75 0.47
C PRO A 30 2.57 18.24 -0.24
N ILE A 31 3.09 17.08 0.18
CA ILE A 31 4.29 16.45 -0.41
C ILE A 31 3.81 15.36 -1.38
N LYS A 32 3.47 15.78 -2.59
CA LYS A 32 3.06 14.91 -3.70
C LYS A 32 3.81 15.28 -4.97
N VAL A 33 4.43 14.30 -5.60
CA VAL A 33 5.16 14.46 -6.87
C VAL A 33 4.54 13.56 -7.93
N ILE A 34 4.17 14.13 -9.07
CA ILE A 34 3.57 13.41 -10.20
C ILE A 34 4.46 13.60 -11.43
N ILE A 35 4.95 12.51 -12.01
CA ILE A 35 5.76 12.50 -13.23
C ILE A 35 5.18 11.41 -14.14
N GLY A 36 4.39 11.82 -15.14
CA GLY A 36 3.66 10.89 -16.00
C GLY A 36 2.79 9.92 -15.17
N PRO A 37 2.85 8.59 -15.40
CA PRO A 37 2.11 7.61 -14.61
C PRO A 37 2.66 7.41 -13.19
N ALA A 38 3.87 7.89 -12.88
CA ALA A 38 4.43 7.84 -11.54
C ALA A 38 3.81 8.91 -10.65
N SER A 39 3.38 8.51 -9.46
CA SER A 39 2.86 9.42 -8.43
C SER A 39 3.38 8.96 -7.09
N TYR A 40 4.08 9.85 -6.39
CA TYR A 40 4.62 9.65 -5.05
C TYR A 40 3.89 10.59 -4.10
N THR A 41 3.16 10.01 -3.16
CA THR A 41 2.48 10.74 -2.11
C THR A 41 3.00 10.20 -0.79
N LEU A 42 3.64 11.04 0.02
CA LEU A 42 4.18 10.58 1.30
C LEU A 42 3.08 9.93 2.15
N ALA A 43 3.38 8.78 2.78
CA ALA A 43 2.47 8.02 3.64
C ALA A 43 1.26 7.36 2.96
N SER A 44 1.16 7.33 1.62
CA SER A 44 -0.04 6.82 0.93
C SER A 44 -0.38 5.36 1.23
N HIS A 45 0.61 4.52 1.53
CA HIS A 45 0.41 3.10 1.83
C HIS A 45 0.42 2.79 3.34
N VAL A 46 0.66 3.79 4.20
CA VAL A 46 0.65 3.62 5.66
C VAL A 46 -0.65 2.96 6.15
N PRO A 47 -1.86 3.35 5.68
CA PRO A 47 -3.09 2.70 6.12
C PRO A 47 -3.17 1.21 5.78
N ILE A 48 -2.62 0.80 4.63
CA ILE A 48 -2.58 -0.61 4.22
C ILE A 48 -1.64 -1.40 5.14
N PHE A 49 -0.44 -0.88 5.41
CA PHE A 49 0.51 -1.51 6.33
C PHE A 49 -0.02 -1.58 7.77
N LEU A 50 -0.69 -0.54 8.27
CA LEU A 50 -1.40 -0.60 9.55
C LEU A 50 -2.44 -1.72 9.55
N GLY A 51 -3.19 -1.87 8.45
CA GLY A 51 -4.10 -2.99 8.27
C GLY A 51 -3.42 -4.36 8.39
N LEU A 52 -2.26 -4.54 7.76
CA LEU A 52 -1.45 -5.75 7.84
C LEU A 52 -0.96 -6.08 9.26
N PHE A 53 -0.67 -5.05 10.07
CA PHE A 53 -0.31 -5.24 11.49
C PHE A 53 -1.51 -5.59 12.37
N ILE A 54 -2.72 -5.15 11.99
CA ILE A 54 -3.94 -5.35 12.78
C ILE A 54 -4.58 -6.71 12.49
N SER A 55 -4.98 -6.98 11.24
CA SER A 55 -5.60 -8.26 10.85
C SER A 55 -5.77 -8.39 9.33
N PRO A 56 -5.91 -9.63 8.81
CA PRO A 56 -6.23 -9.87 7.40
C PRO A 56 -7.49 -9.14 6.91
N PHE A 57 -8.54 -9.14 7.71
CA PHE A 57 -9.80 -8.46 7.36
C PHE A 57 -9.60 -6.96 7.19
N VAL A 58 -8.84 -6.33 8.10
CA VAL A 58 -8.58 -4.89 8.02
C VAL A 58 -7.73 -4.56 6.80
N ALA A 59 -6.64 -5.29 6.55
CA ALA A 59 -5.77 -5.07 5.39
C ALA A 59 -6.54 -5.16 4.06
N LEU A 60 -7.35 -6.21 3.89
CA LEU A 60 -8.15 -6.41 2.67
C LEU A 60 -9.25 -5.35 2.53
N SER A 61 -9.92 -4.99 3.63
CA SER A 61 -10.95 -3.95 3.61
C SER A 61 -10.38 -2.58 3.26
N VAL A 62 -9.20 -2.24 3.80
CA VAL A 62 -8.51 -0.98 3.47
C VAL A 62 -8.16 -0.96 1.99
N THR A 63 -7.57 -2.04 1.48
CA THR A 63 -7.19 -2.15 0.06
C THR A 63 -8.41 -2.02 -0.87
N ALA A 64 -9.50 -2.72 -0.56
CA ALA A 64 -10.76 -2.63 -1.30
C ALA A 64 -11.35 -1.21 -1.24
N GLY A 65 -11.46 -0.68 -0.02
CA GLY A 65 -12.09 0.60 0.24
C GLY A 65 -11.34 1.78 -0.33
N THR A 66 -10.00 1.79 -0.31
CA THR A 66 -9.20 2.83 -0.97
C THR A 66 -9.29 2.73 -2.48
N THR A 67 -9.30 1.52 -3.06
CA THR A 67 -9.47 1.34 -4.51
C THR A 67 -10.82 1.88 -4.99
N ILE A 68 -11.91 1.48 -4.32
CA ILE A 68 -13.27 1.99 -4.61
C ILE A 68 -13.35 3.49 -4.32
N GLY A 69 -12.75 3.93 -3.21
CA GLY A 69 -12.72 5.34 -2.81
C GLY A 69 -12.00 6.22 -3.83
N PHE A 70 -10.88 5.78 -4.39
CA PHE A 70 -10.17 6.50 -5.44
C PHE A 70 -11.01 6.61 -6.72
N LEU A 71 -11.73 5.54 -7.08
CA LEU A 71 -12.66 5.58 -8.20
C LEU A 71 -13.78 6.60 -7.97
N LEU A 72 -14.41 6.58 -6.79
CA LEU A 72 -15.50 7.50 -6.45
C LEU A 72 -15.03 8.95 -6.26
N ALA A 73 -13.80 9.16 -5.81
CA ALA A 73 -13.19 10.48 -5.68
C ALA A 73 -12.68 11.05 -7.01
N GLY A 74 -12.84 10.34 -8.14
CA GLY A 74 -12.49 10.83 -9.47
C GLY A 74 -11.00 10.82 -9.79
N PHE A 75 -10.21 9.96 -9.15
CA PHE A 75 -8.80 9.81 -9.51
C PHE A 75 -8.65 9.28 -10.95
N PRO A 76 -7.56 9.64 -11.66
CA PRO A 76 -7.23 9.04 -12.94
C PRO A 76 -7.27 7.51 -12.89
N LEU A 77 -7.85 6.87 -13.92
CA LEU A 77 -8.08 5.42 -13.92
C LEU A 77 -6.79 4.61 -13.72
N ILE A 78 -5.67 5.07 -14.25
CA ILE A 78 -4.36 4.44 -14.05
C ILE A 78 -3.94 4.39 -12.57
N ILE A 79 -4.33 5.38 -11.75
CA ILE A 79 -4.08 5.40 -10.30
C ILE A 79 -5.01 4.41 -9.59
N VAL A 80 -6.28 4.33 -10.02
CA VAL A 80 -7.24 3.35 -9.49
C VAL A 80 -6.77 1.92 -9.78
N LEU A 81 -6.26 1.64 -10.98
CA LEU A 81 -5.70 0.33 -11.35
C LEU A 81 -4.43 0.00 -10.56
N ARG A 82 -3.57 0.99 -10.28
CA ARG A 82 -2.43 0.82 -9.35
C ARG A 82 -2.92 0.46 -7.95
N ALA A 83 -3.92 1.16 -7.41
CA ALA A 83 -4.53 0.81 -6.12
C ALA A 83 -5.14 -0.60 -6.14
N LEU A 84 -5.79 -1.01 -7.24
CA LEU A 84 -6.30 -2.37 -7.40
C LEU A 84 -5.18 -3.42 -7.37
N SER A 85 -4.01 -3.12 -7.94
CA SER A 85 -2.85 -4.02 -7.91
C SER A 85 -2.35 -4.30 -6.48
N HIS A 86 -2.67 -3.43 -5.52
CA HIS A 86 -2.24 -3.57 -4.13
C HIS A 86 -2.74 -4.86 -3.47
N PHE A 87 -3.86 -5.42 -3.95
CA PHE A 87 -4.34 -6.73 -3.50
C PHE A 87 -3.28 -7.83 -3.67
N LEU A 88 -2.47 -7.79 -4.73
CA LEU A 88 -1.44 -8.80 -4.99
C LEU A 88 -0.39 -8.83 -3.86
N PHE A 89 0.17 -7.68 -3.51
CA PHE A 89 1.17 -7.62 -2.44
C PHE A 89 0.54 -7.80 -1.06
N VAL A 90 -0.70 -7.37 -0.85
CA VAL A 90 -1.40 -7.56 0.44
C VAL A 90 -1.65 -9.04 0.69
N LEU A 91 -2.13 -9.79 -0.30
CA LEU A 91 -2.30 -11.24 -0.18
C LEU A 91 -0.96 -11.95 0.05
N PHE A 92 0.07 -11.55 -0.68
CA PHE A 92 1.42 -12.07 -0.50
C PHE A 92 2.00 -11.75 0.89
N ALA A 93 1.81 -10.52 1.38
CA ALA A 93 2.20 -10.11 2.72
C ALA A 93 1.48 -10.92 3.79
N LEU A 94 0.16 -11.10 3.67
CA LEU A 94 -0.62 -11.92 4.61
C LEU A 94 -0.14 -13.37 4.64
N PHE A 95 0.20 -13.94 3.49
CA PHE A 95 0.80 -15.26 3.40
C PHE A 95 2.15 -15.32 4.15
N LEU A 96 3.07 -14.39 3.88
CA LEU A 96 4.37 -14.35 4.54
C LEU A 96 4.26 -14.10 6.05
N ILE A 97 3.41 -13.15 6.46
CA ILE A 97 3.18 -12.80 7.87
C ILE A 97 2.65 -14.01 8.63
N LYS A 98 1.71 -14.78 8.04
CA LYS A 98 1.18 -16.00 8.65
C LYS A 98 2.26 -17.08 8.74
N SER A 99 3.03 -17.29 7.68
CA SER A 99 4.04 -18.36 7.58
C SER A 99 5.22 -18.15 8.52
N PHE A 100 5.71 -16.92 8.63
CA PHE A 100 6.94 -16.61 9.39
C PHE A 100 6.68 -15.82 10.68
N LYS A 101 5.41 -15.55 11.02
CA LYS A 101 5.01 -14.73 12.18
C LYS A 101 5.72 -13.37 12.22
N ILE A 102 5.92 -12.76 11.04
CA ILE A 102 6.79 -11.59 10.82
C ILE A 102 6.48 -10.46 11.81
N ASN A 103 5.21 -10.14 12.04
CA ASN A 103 4.78 -9.04 12.91
C ASN A 103 5.10 -9.26 14.41
N GLN A 104 5.65 -10.41 14.80
CA GLN A 104 6.14 -10.69 16.15
C GLN A 104 7.66 -10.48 16.29
N LEU A 105 8.36 -10.25 15.18
CA LEU A 105 9.81 -10.05 15.14
C LEU A 105 10.17 -8.60 15.47
N SER A 106 11.45 -8.31 15.71
CA SER A 106 11.94 -6.93 15.82
C SER A 106 11.95 -6.25 14.44
N PHE A 107 11.93 -4.92 14.40
CA PHE A 107 11.98 -4.12 13.16
C PHE A 107 13.05 -4.62 12.17
N ALA A 108 14.28 -4.82 12.64
CA ALA A 108 15.41 -5.28 11.81
C ALA A 108 15.17 -6.65 11.17
N LYS A 109 14.45 -7.54 11.86
CA LYS A 109 14.09 -8.87 11.34
C LYS A 109 12.85 -8.84 10.45
N GLN A 110 11.96 -7.86 10.63
CA GLN A 110 10.80 -7.62 9.76
C GLN A 110 11.19 -6.98 8.43
N ALA A 111 12.14 -6.03 8.46
CA ALA A 111 12.57 -5.23 7.32
C ALA A 111 12.82 -6.01 6.02
N PRO A 112 13.60 -7.12 5.98
CA PRO A 112 13.83 -7.84 4.73
C PRO A 112 12.54 -8.43 4.13
N PHE A 113 11.60 -8.88 4.96
CA PHE A 113 10.32 -9.39 4.46
C PHE A 113 9.45 -8.27 3.88
N TYR A 114 9.38 -7.13 4.57
CA TYR A 114 8.63 -5.99 4.08
C TYR A 114 9.28 -5.34 2.84
N PHE A 115 10.60 -5.41 2.71
CA PHE A 115 11.28 -5.07 1.47
C PHE A 115 10.82 -5.98 0.33
N LEU A 116 10.81 -7.31 0.54
CA LEU A 116 10.32 -8.27 -0.45
C LEU A 116 8.84 -8.05 -0.81
N ILE A 117 7.98 -7.73 0.17
CA ILE A 117 6.58 -7.37 -0.07
C ILE A 117 6.50 -6.14 -1.00
N ASN A 118 7.34 -5.12 -0.77
CA ASN A 118 7.39 -3.92 -1.60
C ASN A 118 7.93 -4.18 -3.01
N VAL A 119 8.77 -5.21 -3.21
CA VAL A 119 9.14 -5.69 -4.55
C VAL A 119 7.90 -6.19 -5.30
N VAL A 120 7.06 -7.01 -4.66
CA VAL A 120 5.81 -7.50 -5.27
C VAL A 120 4.83 -6.36 -5.52
N HIS A 121 4.77 -5.37 -4.63
CA HIS A 121 3.99 -4.15 -4.82
C HIS A 121 4.46 -3.39 -6.08
N GLY A 122 5.75 -3.09 -6.19
CA GLY A 122 6.31 -2.40 -7.36
C GLY A 122 6.04 -3.14 -8.66
N LEU A 123 6.16 -4.47 -8.68
CA LEU A 123 5.81 -5.29 -9.85
C LEU A 123 4.31 -5.24 -10.19
N GLY A 124 3.44 -5.21 -9.18
CA GLY A 124 2.00 -5.03 -9.37
C GLY A 124 1.66 -3.69 -10.02
N GLU A 125 2.31 -2.60 -9.58
CA GLU A 125 2.10 -1.28 -10.18
C GLU A 125 2.67 -1.19 -11.59
N VAL A 126 3.85 -1.77 -11.84
CA VAL A 126 4.42 -1.87 -13.19
C VAL A 126 3.47 -2.60 -14.12
N LEU A 127 2.92 -3.74 -13.69
CA LEU A 127 1.97 -4.50 -14.50
C LEU A 127 0.70 -3.69 -14.78
N ALA A 128 0.13 -3.03 -13.76
CA ALA A 128 -1.05 -2.19 -13.92
C ALA A 128 -0.82 -1.02 -14.90
N VAL A 129 0.31 -0.32 -14.75
CA VAL A 129 0.68 0.81 -15.62
C VAL A 129 0.96 0.31 -17.04
N TYR A 130 1.66 -0.81 -17.20
CA TYR A 130 1.96 -1.37 -18.52
C TYR A 130 0.67 -1.78 -19.26
N LEU A 131 -0.21 -2.56 -18.62
CA LEU A 131 -1.47 -2.99 -19.25
C LEU A 131 -2.34 -1.78 -19.64
N PHE A 132 -2.47 -0.79 -18.75
CA PHE A 132 -3.19 0.44 -19.07
C PHE A 132 -2.56 1.18 -20.26
N SER A 133 -1.23 1.30 -20.29
CA SER A 133 -0.51 2.04 -21.34
C SER A 133 -0.56 1.33 -22.70
N VAL A 134 -0.61 0.00 -22.73
CA VAL A 134 -0.84 -0.78 -23.95
C VAL A 134 -2.24 -0.53 -24.48
N THR A 135 -3.26 -0.60 -23.62
CA THR A 135 -4.66 -0.31 -24.02
C THR A 135 -4.82 1.14 -24.49
N ALA A 136 -4.12 2.08 -23.86
CA ALA A 136 -4.13 3.50 -24.22
C ALA A 136 -3.19 3.86 -25.39
N GLN A 137 -2.43 2.90 -25.94
CA GLN A 137 -1.44 3.10 -27.01
C GLN A 137 -0.36 4.15 -26.69
N THR A 138 0.01 4.30 -25.41
CA THR A 138 1.00 5.29 -24.94
C THR A 138 2.39 4.70 -24.67
N THR A 139 2.64 3.43 -25.03
CA THR A 139 3.94 2.77 -24.76
C THR A 139 5.10 3.34 -25.58
N ASN A 140 4.80 4.01 -26.71
CA ASN A 140 5.80 4.54 -27.62
C ASN A 140 6.29 5.96 -27.27
N THR A 141 5.77 6.55 -26.17
CA THR A 141 6.23 7.87 -25.72
C THR A 141 7.68 7.80 -25.25
N GLU A 142 8.48 8.80 -25.59
CA GLU A 142 9.87 8.90 -25.12
C GLU A 142 9.95 8.79 -23.60
N GLY A 143 10.90 7.99 -23.11
CA GLY A 143 11.08 7.79 -21.67
C GLY A 143 10.02 6.92 -20.99
N PHE A 144 9.10 6.27 -21.73
CA PHE A 144 8.08 5.39 -21.14
C PHE A 144 8.70 4.29 -20.28
N TYR A 145 9.66 3.52 -20.80
CA TYR A 145 10.26 2.41 -20.06
C TYR A 145 11.13 2.86 -18.88
N TYR A 146 11.76 4.03 -18.98
CA TYR A 146 12.43 4.65 -17.84
C TYR A 146 11.42 4.96 -16.74
N THR A 147 10.31 5.62 -17.10
CA THR A 147 9.25 5.95 -16.16
C THR A 147 8.60 4.69 -15.57
N LEU A 148 8.38 3.66 -16.37
CA LEU A 148 7.79 2.40 -15.93
C LEU A 148 8.69 1.66 -14.93
N TRP A 149 9.94 1.37 -15.29
CA TRP A 149 10.80 0.52 -14.46
C TRP A 149 11.47 1.27 -13.31
N VAL A 150 11.93 2.50 -13.57
CA VAL A 150 12.66 3.30 -12.57
C VAL A 150 11.67 4.05 -11.69
N LEU A 151 10.81 4.87 -12.28
CA LEU A 151 9.92 5.71 -11.48
C LEU A 151 8.79 4.88 -10.84
N VAL A 152 8.00 4.16 -11.63
CA VAL A 152 6.90 3.33 -11.08
C VAL A 152 7.46 2.12 -10.33
N GLY A 153 8.32 1.30 -10.95
CA GLY A 153 8.83 0.08 -10.33
C GLY A 153 9.70 0.36 -9.10
N PHE A 154 10.93 0.84 -9.32
CA PHE A 154 11.90 1.05 -8.25
C PHE A 154 11.46 2.13 -7.24
N GLY A 155 10.86 3.22 -7.72
CA GLY A 155 10.31 4.26 -6.86
C GLY A 155 9.24 3.74 -5.90
N THR A 156 8.37 2.82 -6.34
CA THR A 156 7.36 2.19 -5.46
C THR A 156 7.99 1.33 -4.39
N ILE A 157 9.08 0.61 -4.71
CA ILE A 157 9.77 -0.22 -3.72
C ILE A 157 10.31 0.65 -2.57
N ILE A 158 10.99 1.75 -2.90
CA ILE A 158 11.55 2.67 -1.90
C ILE A 158 10.43 3.35 -1.12
N HIS A 159 9.49 3.95 -1.82
CA HIS A 159 8.40 4.72 -1.21
C HIS A 159 7.53 3.85 -0.31
N GLY A 160 7.15 2.66 -0.77
CA GLY A 160 6.39 1.71 0.02
C GLY A 160 7.17 1.16 1.22
N PHE A 161 8.50 1.02 1.13
CA PHE A 161 9.31 0.66 2.29
C PHE A 161 9.36 1.78 3.35
N ILE A 162 9.43 3.04 2.92
CA ILE A 162 9.32 4.20 3.82
C ILE A 162 7.95 4.21 4.50
N ASP A 163 6.88 3.99 3.75
CA ASP A 163 5.51 3.90 4.29
C ASP A 163 5.37 2.76 5.30
N TYR A 164 5.99 1.59 5.05
CA TYR A 164 6.08 0.51 6.04
C TYR A 164 6.79 0.96 7.33
N ALA A 165 7.94 1.62 7.22
CA ALA A 165 8.69 2.07 8.38
C ALA A 165 7.88 3.07 9.22
N LEU A 166 7.19 4.00 8.57
CA LEU A 166 6.26 4.92 9.22
C LEU A 166 5.10 4.19 9.90
N ALA A 167 4.48 3.22 9.22
CA ALA A 167 3.41 2.42 9.79
C ALA A 167 3.86 1.61 11.01
N HIS A 168 5.08 1.04 10.98
CA HIS A 168 5.65 0.31 12.10
C HIS A 168 5.84 1.23 13.32
N LEU A 169 6.44 2.41 13.11
CA LEU A 169 6.62 3.42 14.16
C LEU A 169 5.28 3.85 14.78
N ILE A 170 4.25 4.10 13.95
CA ILE A 170 2.90 4.44 14.40
C ILE A 170 2.30 3.29 15.21
N PHE A 171 2.38 2.06 14.69
CA PHE A 171 1.79 0.88 15.32
C PHE A 171 2.41 0.60 16.70
N ASP A 172 3.74 0.70 16.83
CA ASP A 172 4.43 0.52 18.11
C ASP A 172 3.99 1.56 19.15
N ARG A 173 3.82 2.83 18.75
CA ARG A 173 3.36 3.89 19.67
C ARG A 173 1.93 3.71 20.13
N ILE A 174 1.07 3.13 19.29
CA ILE A 174 -0.33 2.84 19.64
C ILE A 174 -0.40 1.59 20.54
N LYS A 175 0.42 0.56 20.25
CA LYS A 175 0.44 -0.70 20.99
C LYS A 175 0.96 -0.55 22.42
N VAL A 176 1.95 0.32 22.65
CA VAL A 176 2.56 0.55 23.98
C VAL A 176 1.60 1.27 24.96
N ARG A 177 0.47 1.82 24.50
CA ARG A 177 -0.48 2.57 25.34
C ARG A 177 -1.62 1.71 25.93
N HIS A 178 -1.55 0.39 25.82
CA HIS A 178 -2.48 -0.56 26.42
C HIS A 178 -1.72 -1.75 27.04
#